data_AF-A0A1B8FMY5-F1
#
_entry.id   AF-A0A1B8FMY5-F1
#
_cell.length_a   1.000
_cell.length_b   1.000
_cell.length_c   1.000
_cell.angle_alpha   90.00
_cell.angle_beta   90.00
_cell.angle_gamma   90.00
#
_symmetry.space_group_name_H-M   'P 1'
#
loop_
_entity.id
_entity.type
_entity.pdbx_description
1 polymer ?
#
loop_
_entity_poly.entity_id
_entity_poly.type
_entity_poly.pdbx_seq_one_letter_code
_entity_poly.pdbx_strand_id
1 'polypeptide(L)'
;MAPVTEKPEEPLLALRNTVKTVSALLDQLETAIKASHATQKPPASDVNALFLAHDAAKLIRAHSTKLSLLIINTPFTPSAIVKVLRGLAAGPLPSLGTAVEICGAHIYSDIMQGELQWRVRKVYSEFGVLLKEIPLDGKVLTDDQKNGTGKTVGKGSLASTGVLWQACDDLAELKNLGIAGVVVRKAEQYRDTLKDAIEELQEWGDESGDEDEDEDANTDDEADEAIPNAAQDEIDDFFGSTMHIPSDDPDKIRPRLELSLRRLKLITVMFSAVIKRRFKTLSSLTLSELSTGDYPLTQDKLTPPKSGSVMAPAYRVDASVDILRTLTELADNLASAFYDLNAEAIDDGMDQCFSTSLKVTELLSQDWAGKDDAFTTWAQTFKTEIKK
;
A
#
# COMPACT_ATOMS: atom_id res chain seq x y z
N MET A 1 30.38 13.69 59.69
CA MET A 1 29.37 13.29 58.70
C MET A 1 29.41 14.31 57.56
N ALA A 2 30.13 13.99 56.48
CA ALA A 2 30.13 14.81 55.27
C ALA A 2 28.92 14.39 54.41
N PRO A 3 28.23 15.31 53.73
CA PRO A 3 27.11 14.95 52.87
C PRO A 3 27.68 14.26 51.63
N VAL A 4 27.25 13.03 51.38
CA VAL A 4 27.50 12.33 50.13
C VAL A 4 26.67 13.05 49.06
N THR A 5 27.31 13.95 48.33
CA THR A 5 26.81 14.44 47.05
C THR A 5 26.90 13.29 46.05
N GLU A 6 25.83 12.50 45.92
CA GLU A 6 25.67 11.60 44.78
C GLU A 6 25.79 12.42 43.49
N LYS A 7 26.82 12.10 42.70
CA LYS A 7 27.21 12.87 41.50
C LYS A 7 26.08 12.85 40.47
N PRO A 8 25.52 13.99 40.06
CA PRO A 8 24.54 14.10 38.97
C PRO A 8 25.04 13.54 37.61
N GLU A 9 26.35 13.30 37.48
CA GLU A 9 27.00 12.78 36.27
C GLU A 9 26.69 11.32 35.97
N GLU A 10 26.52 10.46 36.99
CA GLU A 10 26.33 9.02 36.80
C GLU A 10 24.97 8.68 36.16
N PRO A 11 23.83 9.26 36.59
CA PRO A 11 22.53 9.05 35.95
C PRO A 11 22.49 9.54 34.49
N LEU A 12 23.17 10.65 34.18
CA LEU A 12 23.24 11.18 32.82
C LEU A 12 24.13 10.34 31.91
N LEU A 13 25.23 9.81 32.42
CA LEU A 13 26.06 8.85 31.70
C LEU A 13 25.28 7.57 31.38
N ALA A 14 24.54 7.04 32.37
CA ALA A 14 23.68 5.88 32.17
C ALA A 14 22.59 6.14 31.12
N LEU A 15 22.00 7.34 31.10
CA LEU A 15 21.04 7.76 30.08
C LEU A 15 21.66 7.75 28.69
N ARG A 16 22.80 8.43 28.48
CA ARG A 16 23.48 8.50 27.17
C ARG A 16 23.81 7.11 26.64
N ASN A 17 24.35 6.25 27.50
CA ASN A 17 24.68 4.87 27.13
C ASN A 17 23.42 4.09 26.76
N THR A 18 22.35 4.23 27.54
CA THR A 18 21.08 3.52 27.27
C THR A 18 20.44 3.99 25.96
N VAL A 19 20.38 5.30 25.70
CA VAL A 19 19.87 5.83 24.41
C VAL A 19 20.68 5.25 23.25
N LYS A 20 22.02 5.30 23.33
CA LYS A 20 22.90 4.73 22.30
C LYS A 20 22.64 3.23 22.07
N THR A 21 22.49 2.46 23.14
CA THR A 21 22.21 1.01 23.05
C THR A 21 20.86 0.74 22.41
N VAL A 22 19.80 1.46 22.80
CA VAL A 22 18.46 1.25 22.22
C VAL A 22 18.42 1.69 20.77
N SER A 23 19.07 2.80 20.39
CA SER A 23 19.19 3.20 18.99
C SER A 23 19.90 2.11 18.16
N ALA A 24 21.03 1.58 18.64
CA ALA A 24 21.74 0.51 17.96
C ALA A 24 20.89 -0.78 17.84
N LEU A 25 20.09 -1.10 18.86
CA LEU A 25 19.15 -2.21 18.81
C LEU A 25 18.09 -2.01 17.71
N LEU A 26 17.51 -0.81 17.58
CA LEU A 26 16.56 -0.51 16.51
C LEU A 26 17.20 -0.69 15.13
N ASP A 27 18.41 -0.17 14.93
CA ASP A 27 19.12 -0.30 13.66
C ASP A 27 19.36 -1.78 13.32
N GLN A 28 19.75 -2.59 14.32
CA GLN A 28 19.92 -4.04 14.17
C GLN A 28 18.61 -4.75 13.82
N LEU A 29 17.53 -4.44 14.53
CA LEU A 29 16.21 -5.04 14.28
C LEU A 29 15.68 -4.64 12.89
N GLU A 30 15.82 -3.38 12.49
CA GLU A 30 15.41 -2.92 11.16
C GLU A 30 16.25 -3.59 10.06
N THR A 31 17.56 -3.76 10.28
CA THR A 31 18.45 -4.48 9.36
C THR A 31 18.07 -5.94 9.23
N ALA A 32 17.81 -6.62 10.35
CA ALA A 32 17.37 -8.02 10.37
C ALA A 32 16.05 -8.19 9.62
N ILE A 33 15.10 -7.28 9.85
CA ILE A 33 13.82 -7.27 9.14
C ILE A 33 14.02 -7.05 7.64
N LYS A 34 14.88 -6.11 7.20
CA LYS A 34 15.17 -5.88 5.77
C LYS A 34 15.82 -7.10 5.10
N ALA A 35 16.63 -7.85 5.84
CA ALA A 35 17.27 -9.06 5.36
C ALA A 35 16.33 -10.29 5.38
N SER A 36 15.20 -10.22 6.08
CA SER A 36 14.20 -11.29 6.11
C SER A 36 13.46 -11.33 4.77
N HIS A 37 13.68 -12.39 4.01
CA HIS A 37 12.97 -12.66 2.77
C HIS A 37 11.75 -13.54 3.04
N ALA A 38 10.66 -13.31 2.30
CA ALA A 38 9.44 -14.12 2.33
C ALA A 38 9.66 -15.62 2.00
N THR A 39 10.85 -15.98 1.49
CA THR A 39 11.25 -17.34 1.09
C THR A 39 11.76 -18.21 2.23
N GLN A 40 11.95 -17.68 3.45
CA GLN A 40 12.36 -18.49 4.58
C GLN A 40 11.15 -19.13 5.26
N LYS A 41 11.19 -20.46 5.41
CA LYS A 41 10.21 -21.17 6.24
C LYS A 41 10.34 -20.62 7.67
N PRO A 42 9.29 -20.01 8.24
CA PRO A 42 9.37 -19.45 9.58
C PRO A 42 9.60 -20.57 10.59
N PRO A 43 10.17 -20.25 11.76
CA PRO A 43 10.28 -21.21 12.84
C PRO A 43 8.89 -21.69 13.26
N ALA A 44 8.77 -22.98 13.58
CA ALA A 44 7.53 -23.54 14.10
C ALA A 44 7.16 -22.79 15.40
N SER A 45 5.97 -22.21 15.43
CA SER A 45 5.49 -21.41 16.55
C SER A 45 3.98 -21.50 16.63
N ASP A 46 3.47 -21.75 17.83
CA ASP A 46 2.03 -21.68 18.14
C ASP A 46 1.59 -20.23 18.42
N VAL A 47 2.52 -19.28 18.38
CA VAL A 47 2.25 -17.86 18.64
C VAL A 47 1.68 -17.20 17.38
N ASN A 48 0.54 -16.53 17.54
CA ASN A 48 -0.04 -15.72 16.47
C ASN A 48 0.75 -14.40 16.30
N ALA A 49 1.32 -14.20 15.10
CA ALA A 49 2.18 -13.06 14.77
C ALA A 49 1.46 -11.71 14.96
N LEU A 50 0.21 -11.63 14.51
CA LEU A 50 -0.57 -10.39 14.56
C LEU A 50 -0.96 -10.01 15.99
N PHE A 51 -1.16 -11.02 16.85
CA PHE A 51 -1.48 -10.79 18.26
C PHE A 51 -0.24 -10.31 19.01
N LEU A 52 0.91 -10.94 18.76
CA LEU A 52 2.20 -10.51 19.31
C LEU A 52 2.53 -9.07 18.89
N ALA A 53 2.36 -8.75 17.59
CA ALA A 53 2.58 -7.41 17.07
C ALA A 53 1.65 -6.38 17.71
N HIS A 54 0.37 -6.70 17.85
CA HIS A 54 -0.61 -5.82 18.50
C HIS A 54 -0.25 -5.52 19.96
N ASP A 55 0.09 -6.53 20.76
CA ASP A 55 0.39 -6.35 22.18
C ASP A 55 1.70 -5.57 22.36
N ALA A 56 2.72 -5.88 21.56
CA ALA A 56 3.98 -5.13 21.55
C ALA A 56 3.78 -3.67 21.12
N ALA A 57 2.98 -3.40 20.08
CA ALA A 57 2.66 -2.04 19.63
C ALA A 57 1.96 -1.23 20.72
N LYS A 58 0.99 -1.81 21.43
CA LYS A 58 0.32 -1.16 22.57
C LYS A 58 1.28 -0.83 23.70
N LEU A 59 2.21 -1.74 24.02
CA LEU A 59 3.23 -1.49 25.02
C LEU A 59 4.19 -0.38 24.59
N ILE A 60 4.65 -0.37 23.34
CA ILE A 60 5.51 0.70 22.80
C ILE A 60 4.80 2.05 22.88
N ARG A 61 3.52 2.13 22.50
CA ARG A 61 2.70 3.34 22.60
C ARG A 61 2.55 3.84 24.04
N ALA A 62 2.35 2.94 25.00
CA ALA A 62 2.27 3.30 26.41
C ALA A 62 3.61 3.82 26.95
N HIS A 63 4.71 3.16 26.57
CA HIS A 63 6.06 3.60 26.94
C HIS A 63 6.45 4.92 26.28
N SER A 64 6.07 5.15 25.01
CA SER A 64 6.36 6.42 24.32
C SER A 64 5.61 7.58 24.94
N THR A 65 4.36 7.37 25.38
CA THR A 65 3.60 8.35 26.18
C THR A 65 4.38 8.72 27.44
N LYS A 66 4.87 7.71 28.17
CA LYS A 66 5.64 7.93 29.38
C LYS A 66 6.97 8.64 29.11
N LEU A 67 7.68 8.29 28.04
CA LEU A 67 8.91 8.97 27.63
C LEU A 67 8.65 10.44 27.29
N SER A 68 7.64 10.71 26.47
CA SER A 68 7.24 12.07 26.07
C SER A 68 6.95 12.94 27.29
N LEU A 69 6.21 12.42 28.28
CA LEU A 69 5.96 13.13 29.54
C LEU A 69 7.24 13.37 30.36
N LEU A 70 8.17 12.41 30.40
CA LEU A 70 9.42 12.53 31.17
C LEU A 70 10.41 13.55 30.57
N ILE A 71 10.40 13.74 29.25
CA ILE A 71 11.32 14.67 28.58
C ILE A 71 10.82 16.12 28.56
N ILE A 72 9.52 16.35 28.77
CA ILE A 72 8.93 17.71 28.76
C ILE A 72 8.58 18.26 30.16
N ASN A 73 8.46 17.41 31.18
CA ASN A 73 8.03 17.85 32.52
C ASN A 73 9.18 17.90 33.52
N THR A 74 9.19 18.95 34.34
CA THR A 74 10.13 19.08 35.47
C THR A 74 9.62 18.35 36.71
N PRO A 75 10.51 17.72 37.51
CA PRO A 75 11.96 17.64 37.35
C PRO A 75 12.41 16.60 36.31
N PHE A 76 13.50 16.91 35.58
CA PHE A 76 14.11 15.95 34.67
C PHE A 76 14.67 14.75 35.44
N THR A 77 14.24 13.54 35.08
CA THR A 77 14.57 12.32 35.83
C THR A 77 15.24 11.28 34.92
N PRO A 78 16.59 11.35 34.74
CA PRO A 78 17.33 10.46 33.84
C PRO A 78 17.10 8.97 34.15
N SER A 79 17.09 8.60 35.42
CA SER A 79 16.91 7.21 35.87
C SER A 79 15.53 6.65 35.50
N ALA A 80 14.49 7.49 35.47
CA ALA A 80 13.16 7.07 35.04
C ALA A 80 13.10 6.81 33.53
N ILE A 81 13.76 7.67 32.73
CA ILE A 81 13.89 7.49 31.28
C ILE A 81 14.66 6.19 30.99
N VAL A 82 15.80 5.97 31.66
CA VAL A 82 16.58 4.73 31.54
C VAL A 82 15.73 3.50 31.83
N LYS A 83 14.91 3.52 32.89
CA LYS A 83 14.02 2.40 33.22
C LYS A 83 13.01 2.10 32.11
N VAL A 84 12.45 3.15 31.49
CA VAL A 84 11.51 2.99 30.37
C VAL A 84 12.21 2.42 29.13
N LEU A 85 13.37 2.97 28.76
CA LEU A 85 14.16 2.52 27.62
C LEU A 85 14.61 1.06 27.76
N ARG A 86 15.06 0.66 28.96
CA ARG A 86 15.40 -0.74 29.25
C ARG A 86 14.18 -1.66 29.16
N GLY A 87 13.01 -1.22 29.63
CA GLY A 87 11.77 -1.97 29.50
C GLY A 87 11.40 -2.23 28.04
N LEU A 88 11.54 -1.23 27.17
CA LEU A 88 11.30 -1.35 25.73
C LEU A 88 12.31 -2.31 25.06
N ALA A 89 13.59 -2.17 25.38
CA ALA A 89 14.66 -2.99 24.82
C ALA A 89 14.60 -4.46 25.25
N ALA A 90 14.06 -4.74 26.44
CA ALA A 90 13.97 -6.09 26.98
C ALA A 90 12.80 -6.92 26.42
N GLY A 91 11.82 -6.30 25.76
CA GLY A 91 10.59 -7.00 25.37
C GLY A 91 9.90 -6.45 24.15
N PRO A 92 9.16 -5.32 24.24
CA PRO A 92 8.29 -4.85 23.17
C PRO A 92 9.01 -4.64 21.83
N LEU A 93 10.21 -4.08 21.83
CA LEU A 93 10.98 -3.87 20.60
C LEU A 93 11.40 -5.21 19.96
N PRO A 94 12.14 -6.12 20.63
CA PRO A 94 12.41 -7.45 20.09
C PRO A 94 11.16 -8.24 19.66
N SER A 95 10.06 -8.12 20.40
CA SER A 95 8.81 -8.83 20.12
C SER A 95 8.21 -8.48 18.76
N LEU A 96 8.38 -7.23 18.30
CA LEU A 96 7.99 -6.84 16.94
C LEU A 96 8.86 -7.51 15.87
N GLY A 97 10.17 -7.64 16.12
CA GLY A 97 11.08 -8.38 15.24
C GLY A 97 10.67 -9.86 15.15
N THR A 98 10.42 -10.49 16.31
CA THR A 98 9.92 -11.86 16.37
C THR A 98 8.57 -12.03 15.68
N ALA A 99 7.66 -11.07 15.80
CA ALA A 99 6.38 -11.11 15.10
C ALA A 99 6.56 -11.17 13.58
N VAL A 100 7.52 -10.41 13.03
CA VAL A 100 7.85 -10.48 11.59
C VAL A 100 8.47 -11.84 11.24
N GLU A 101 9.40 -12.35 12.04
CA GLU A 101 10.06 -13.64 11.80
C GLU A 101 9.09 -14.82 11.78
N ILE A 102 8.07 -14.83 12.65
CA ILE A 102 7.07 -15.91 12.70
C ILE A 102 5.92 -15.70 11.69
N CYS A 103 5.77 -14.50 11.12
CA CYS A 103 4.78 -14.18 10.10
C CYS A 103 5.22 -14.65 8.70
N GLY A 104 5.39 -15.96 8.52
CA GLY A 104 5.82 -16.49 7.23
C GLY A 104 4.70 -16.49 6.18
N ALA A 105 5.05 -16.16 4.94
CA ALA A 105 4.15 -16.10 3.79
C ALA A 105 3.28 -17.36 3.61
N HIS A 106 3.81 -18.56 3.89
CA HIS A 106 3.01 -19.79 3.75
C HIS A 106 1.83 -19.90 4.72
N ILE A 107 1.85 -19.19 5.85
CA ILE A 107 0.76 -19.18 6.85
C ILE A 107 -0.10 -17.92 6.70
N TYR A 108 0.57 -16.77 6.56
CA TYR A 108 -0.09 -15.47 6.60
C TYR A 108 -0.33 -14.87 5.21
N SER A 109 0.18 -15.48 4.16
CA SER A 109 0.37 -14.88 2.83
C SER A 109 1.49 -13.83 2.78
N ASP A 110 2.10 -13.68 1.62
CA ASP A 110 3.17 -12.71 1.34
C ASP A 110 2.68 -11.27 1.49
N ILE A 111 1.45 -10.97 1.07
CA ILE A 111 0.87 -9.64 1.25
C ILE A 111 0.80 -9.24 2.74
N MET A 112 0.42 -10.15 3.64
CA MET A 112 0.33 -9.85 5.07
C MET A 112 1.71 -9.75 5.69
N GLN A 113 2.64 -10.62 5.29
CA GLN A 113 4.03 -10.55 5.76
C GLN A 113 4.65 -9.20 5.39
N GLY A 114 4.51 -8.77 4.12
CA GLY A 114 4.99 -7.48 3.65
C GLY A 114 4.34 -6.30 4.37
N GLU A 115 3.02 -6.37 4.62
CA GLU A 115 2.30 -5.33 5.36
C GLU A 115 2.78 -5.22 6.82
N LEU A 116 2.92 -6.35 7.52
CA LEU A 116 3.43 -6.39 8.89
C LEU A 116 4.86 -5.85 8.95
N GLN A 117 5.72 -6.31 8.05
CA GLN A 117 7.11 -5.87 7.92
C GLN A 117 7.21 -4.35 7.74
N TRP A 118 6.40 -3.79 6.84
CA TRP A 118 6.37 -2.35 6.58
C TRP A 118 5.91 -1.56 7.82
N ARG A 119 4.82 -1.97 8.48
CA ARG A 119 4.31 -1.28 9.68
C ARG A 119 5.28 -1.36 10.86
N VAL A 120 5.94 -2.50 11.07
CA VAL A 120 6.96 -2.64 12.13
C VAL A 120 8.17 -1.73 11.84
N ARG A 121 8.65 -1.67 10.60
CA ARG A 121 9.73 -0.75 10.21
C ARG A 121 9.34 0.71 10.44
N LYS A 122 8.10 1.09 10.13
CA LYS A 122 7.57 2.42 10.44
C LYS A 122 7.64 2.70 11.95
N VAL A 123 7.18 1.78 12.80
CA VAL A 123 7.28 1.94 14.27
C VAL A 123 8.72 2.11 14.74
N TYR A 124 9.67 1.32 14.23
CA TYR A 124 11.10 1.47 14.59
C TYR A 124 11.67 2.82 14.15
N SER A 125 11.36 3.24 12.92
CA SER A 125 11.82 4.52 12.39
C SER A 125 11.32 5.69 13.23
N GLU A 126 10.02 5.74 13.51
CA GLU A 126 9.40 6.81 14.30
C GLU A 126 9.83 6.77 15.78
N PHE A 127 10.06 5.57 16.33
CA PHE A 127 10.62 5.46 17.67
C PHE A 127 12.08 5.95 17.71
N GLY A 128 12.85 5.70 16.65
CA GLY A 128 14.19 6.26 16.47
C GLY A 128 14.20 7.79 16.40
N VAL A 129 13.17 8.41 15.81
CA VAL A 129 12.98 9.88 15.84
C VAL A 129 12.78 10.35 17.28
N LEU A 130 11.86 9.74 18.04
CA LEU A 130 11.62 10.11 19.45
C LEU A 130 12.87 9.93 20.33
N LEU A 131 13.69 8.90 20.09
CA LEU A 131 14.94 8.72 20.83
C LEU A 131 15.94 9.88 20.65
N LYS A 132 15.99 10.48 19.45
CA LYS A 132 16.88 11.61 19.15
C LYS A 132 16.46 12.89 19.89
N GLU A 133 15.21 12.97 20.32
CA GLU A 133 14.67 14.10 21.07
C GLU A 133 14.91 13.99 22.58
N ILE A 134 15.40 12.86 23.08
CA ILE A 134 15.69 12.69 24.51
C ILE A 134 16.86 13.62 24.90
N PRO A 135 16.65 14.59 25.82
CA PRO A 135 17.73 15.47 26.26
C PRO A 135 18.84 14.71 26.97
N LEU A 136 20.09 14.98 26.60
CA LEU A 136 21.27 14.35 27.19
C LEU A 136 22.07 15.30 28.09
N ASP A 137 21.59 16.52 28.27
CA ASP A 137 22.19 17.59 29.09
C ASP A 137 21.59 17.68 30.50
N GLY A 138 20.59 16.86 30.80
CA GLY A 138 19.92 16.82 32.10
C GLY A 138 18.78 17.83 32.26
N LYS A 139 18.36 18.49 31.18
CA LYS A 139 17.26 19.44 31.20
C LYS A 139 16.06 18.88 30.44
N VAL A 140 14.87 19.35 30.78
CA VAL A 140 13.69 19.08 29.95
C VAL A 140 13.78 19.85 28.64
N LEU A 141 13.04 19.40 27.63
CA LEU A 141 12.89 20.12 26.37
C LEU A 141 12.30 21.52 26.60
N THR A 142 12.80 22.49 25.84
CA THR A 142 12.21 23.84 25.81
C THR A 142 10.85 23.82 25.11
N ASP A 143 10.03 24.85 25.31
CA ASP A 143 8.75 24.97 24.61
C ASP A 143 8.92 24.97 23.08
N ASP A 144 10.00 25.54 22.56
CA ASP A 144 10.34 25.50 21.14
C ASP A 144 10.61 24.09 20.63
N GLN A 145 11.40 23.29 21.36
CA GLN A 145 11.70 21.90 20.97
C GLN A 145 10.49 20.98 21.14
N LYS A 146 9.66 21.24 22.14
CA LYS A 146 8.43 20.51 22.43
C LYS A 146 7.36 20.74 21.36
N ASN A 147 7.14 22.00 20.98
CA ASN A 147 6.08 22.39 20.06
C ASN A 147 6.54 22.51 18.60
N GLY A 148 7.85 22.52 18.34
CA GLY A 148 8.40 22.77 17.00
C GLY A 148 8.28 24.23 16.58
N THR A 149 8.29 25.15 17.55
CA THR A 149 8.18 26.61 17.31
C THR A 149 9.55 27.28 17.31
N GLY A 150 9.66 28.49 16.74
CA GLY A 150 10.86 29.31 16.83
C GLY A 150 12.01 28.92 15.88
N LYS A 151 13.25 28.91 16.37
CA LYS A 151 14.48 28.70 15.56
C LYS A 151 14.70 27.25 15.13
N THR A 152 14.04 26.30 15.78
CA THR A 152 14.05 24.88 15.40
C THR A 152 12.92 24.64 14.42
N VAL A 153 13.18 24.85 13.12
CA VAL A 153 12.23 24.53 12.04
C VAL A 153 12.09 23.01 11.96
N GLY A 154 10.95 22.47 12.41
CA GLY A 154 10.68 21.03 12.40
C GLY A 154 9.41 20.64 13.17
N LYS A 155 9.06 19.34 13.11
CA LYS A 155 8.00 18.75 13.95
C LYS A 155 8.55 18.61 15.37
N GLY A 156 7.96 19.30 16.36
CA GLY A 156 8.38 19.20 17.77
C GLY A 156 8.13 17.82 18.38
N SER A 157 8.65 17.58 19.59
CA SER A 157 8.60 16.25 20.21
C SER A 157 7.20 15.71 20.51
N LEU A 158 6.21 16.61 20.67
CA LEU A 158 4.81 16.18 20.78
C LEU A 158 4.28 15.64 19.45
N ALA A 159 4.67 16.25 18.34
CA ALA A 159 4.26 15.81 17.01
C ALA A 159 4.92 14.48 16.64
N SER A 160 6.22 14.31 16.92
CA SER A 160 6.92 13.02 16.71
C SER A 160 6.29 11.90 17.56
N THR A 161 5.93 12.19 18.82
CA THR A 161 5.21 11.25 19.70
C THR A 161 3.86 10.86 19.09
N GLY A 162 3.11 11.82 18.54
CA GLY A 162 1.84 11.57 17.87
C GLY A 162 1.98 10.71 16.60
N VAL A 163 3.01 10.93 15.79
CA VAL A 163 3.29 10.11 14.61
C VAL A 163 3.62 8.66 15.01
N LEU A 164 4.43 8.49 16.06
CA LEU A 164 4.71 7.16 16.60
C LEU A 164 3.45 6.48 17.15
N TRP A 165 2.55 7.21 17.81
CA TRP A 165 1.27 6.65 18.26
C TRP A 165 0.46 6.14 17.08
N GLN A 166 0.31 6.95 16.03
CA GLN A 166 -0.39 6.53 14.83
C GLN A 166 0.25 5.28 14.22
N ALA A 167 1.59 5.22 14.13
CA ALA A 167 2.28 4.03 13.63
C ALA A 167 2.00 2.78 14.50
N CYS A 168 1.93 2.92 15.83
CA CYS A 168 1.57 1.83 16.73
C CYS A 168 0.10 1.42 16.60
N ASP A 169 -0.81 2.38 16.45
CA ASP A 169 -2.24 2.14 16.30
C ASP A 169 -2.54 1.48 14.96
N ASP A 170 -1.90 1.94 13.87
CA ASP A 170 -1.93 1.29 12.54
C ASP A 170 -1.43 -0.16 12.65
N LEU A 171 -0.29 -0.40 13.29
CA LEU A 171 0.25 -1.75 13.46
C LEU A 171 -0.69 -2.66 14.27
N ALA A 172 -1.26 -2.14 15.35
CA ALA A 172 -2.20 -2.88 16.19
C ALA A 172 -3.51 -3.22 15.47
N GLU A 173 -3.94 -2.40 14.50
CA GLU A 173 -5.14 -2.64 13.68
C GLU A 173 -5.05 -3.94 12.86
N LEU A 174 -3.84 -4.38 12.48
CA LEU A 174 -3.65 -5.60 11.68
C LEU A 174 -4.27 -6.84 12.33
N LYS A 175 -4.30 -6.90 13.67
CA LYS A 175 -4.98 -7.97 14.41
C LYS A 175 -6.47 -8.08 14.05
N ASN A 176 -7.13 -6.94 13.85
CA ASN A 176 -8.57 -6.89 13.58
C ASN A 176 -8.87 -7.04 12.09
N LEU A 177 -8.01 -6.48 11.23
CA LEU A 177 -8.15 -6.61 9.78
C LEU A 177 -7.93 -8.05 9.32
N GLY A 178 -6.88 -8.67 9.85
CA GLY A 178 -6.38 -9.94 9.33
C GLY A 178 -6.07 -9.87 7.83
N ILE A 179 -5.86 -11.05 7.25
CA ILE A 179 -5.47 -11.18 5.83
C ILE A 179 -6.59 -10.68 4.93
N ALA A 180 -7.83 -11.06 5.24
CA ALA A 180 -9.02 -10.63 4.51
C ALA A 180 -9.11 -9.09 4.41
N GLY A 181 -8.95 -8.38 5.54
CA GLY A 181 -9.04 -6.93 5.56
C GLY A 181 -7.92 -6.24 4.76
N VAL A 182 -6.68 -6.73 4.86
CA VAL A 182 -5.55 -6.18 4.10
C VAL A 182 -5.72 -6.41 2.60
N VAL A 183 -6.11 -7.62 2.20
CA VAL A 183 -6.33 -7.99 0.79
C VAL A 183 -7.49 -7.19 0.19
N VAL A 184 -8.61 -7.05 0.93
CA VAL A 184 -9.74 -6.24 0.48
C VAL A 184 -9.34 -4.79 0.28
N ARG A 185 -8.63 -4.18 1.25
CA ARG A 185 -8.16 -2.79 1.11
C ARG A 185 -7.26 -2.60 -0.13
N LYS A 186 -6.30 -3.51 -0.37
CA LYS A 186 -5.44 -3.41 -1.56
C LYS A 186 -6.21 -3.61 -2.86
N ALA A 187 -7.11 -4.58 -2.93
CA ALA A 187 -7.91 -4.82 -4.12
C ALA A 187 -8.88 -3.66 -4.40
N GLU A 188 -9.41 -3.01 -3.36
CA GLU A 188 -10.21 -1.79 -3.49
C GLU A 188 -9.37 -0.62 -4.02
N GLN A 189 -8.15 -0.42 -3.49
CA GLN A 189 -7.22 0.59 -4.01
C GLN A 189 -6.92 0.38 -5.50
N TYR A 190 -6.57 -0.84 -5.91
CA TYR A 190 -6.31 -1.14 -7.32
C TYR A 190 -7.54 -0.95 -8.21
N ARG A 191 -8.73 -1.32 -7.72
CA ARG A 191 -9.98 -1.07 -8.46
C ARG A 191 -10.21 0.44 -8.63
N ASP A 192 -9.97 1.21 -7.58
CA ASP A 192 -10.23 2.65 -7.60
C ASP A 192 -9.20 3.35 -8.51
N THR A 193 -7.92 2.98 -8.46
CA THR A 193 -6.91 3.41 -9.46
C THR A 193 -7.32 3.07 -10.90
N LEU A 194 -7.84 1.86 -11.14
CA LEU A 194 -8.35 1.49 -12.46
C LEU A 194 -9.53 2.36 -12.91
N LYS A 195 -10.42 2.73 -11.97
CA LYS A 195 -11.55 3.61 -12.29
C LYS A 195 -11.09 5.01 -12.64
N ASP A 196 -10.15 5.55 -11.87
CA ASP A 196 -9.58 6.87 -12.11
C ASP A 196 -8.95 6.91 -13.51
N ALA A 197 -8.19 5.88 -13.90
CA ALA A 197 -7.63 5.76 -15.25
C ALA A 197 -8.69 5.60 -16.35
N ILE A 198 -9.82 4.92 -16.09
CA ILE A 198 -10.93 4.82 -17.04
C ILE A 198 -11.62 6.18 -17.23
N GLU A 199 -11.79 6.93 -16.14
CA GLU A 199 -12.44 8.23 -16.15
C GLU A 199 -11.56 9.25 -16.89
N GLU A 200 -10.26 9.29 -16.57
CA GLU A 200 -9.26 10.10 -17.29
C GLU A 200 -9.23 9.79 -18.79
N LEU A 201 -9.15 8.51 -19.17
CA LEU A 201 -9.11 8.11 -20.57
C LEU A 201 -10.43 8.40 -21.31
N GLN A 202 -11.56 8.36 -20.59
CA GLN A 202 -12.85 8.72 -21.16
C GLN A 202 -12.95 10.24 -21.39
N GLU A 203 -12.55 11.04 -20.41
CA GLU A 203 -12.52 12.51 -20.52
C GLU A 203 -11.63 12.95 -21.71
N TRP A 204 -10.44 12.36 -21.85
CA TRP A 204 -9.56 12.61 -23.00
C TRP A 204 -10.21 12.27 -24.36
N GLY A 205 -10.98 11.17 -24.39
CA GLY A 205 -11.71 10.75 -25.59
C GLY A 205 -12.86 11.67 -25.97
N ASP A 206 -13.60 12.14 -24.98
CA ASP A 206 -14.76 13.03 -25.13
C ASP A 206 -14.32 14.45 -25.54
N GLU A 207 -13.17 14.94 -25.04
CA GLU A 207 -12.54 16.20 -25.49
C GLU A 207 -12.11 16.18 -26.96
N SER A 208 -11.84 14.99 -27.51
CA SER A 208 -11.56 14.81 -28.94
C SER A 208 -12.84 14.69 -29.79
N GLY A 209 -14.01 14.77 -29.15
CA GLY A 209 -15.31 14.32 -29.65
C GLY A 209 -16.11 15.31 -30.49
N ASP A 210 -16.17 16.59 -30.12
CA ASP A 210 -17.11 17.55 -30.71
C ASP A 210 -16.59 19.01 -30.60
N GLU A 211 -16.04 19.54 -31.70
CA GLU A 211 -16.10 20.98 -32.05
C GLU A 211 -16.86 21.21 -33.37
N ASP A 212 -17.65 20.24 -33.81
CA ASP A 212 -18.58 20.40 -34.95
C ASP A 212 -20.05 20.42 -34.45
N GLU A 213 -20.34 21.22 -33.41
CA GLU A 213 -21.71 21.73 -33.26
C GLU A 213 -21.90 22.85 -34.29
N ASP A 214 -22.44 22.46 -35.44
CA ASP A 214 -23.05 23.34 -36.44
C ASP A 214 -24.01 24.34 -35.75
N GLU A 215 -23.50 25.50 -35.32
CA GLU A 215 -24.32 26.67 -35.04
C GLU A 215 -24.83 27.22 -36.37
N ASP A 216 -25.93 26.62 -36.83
CA ASP A 216 -26.83 27.11 -37.85
C ASP A 216 -27.53 28.39 -37.33
N ALA A 217 -26.77 29.48 -37.17
CA ALA A 217 -27.24 30.80 -36.80
C ALA A 217 -27.14 31.75 -37.99
N ASN A 218 -28.17 31.64 -38.84
CA ASN A 218 -28.47 32.55 -39.92
C ASN A 218 -28.72 33.98 -39.37
N THR A 219 -27.72 34.85 -39.40
CA THR A 219 -27.90 36.31 -39.40
C THR A 219 -26.90 36.98 -40.32
N ASP A 220 -27.46 37.56 -41.38
CA ASP A 220 -26.86 38.51 -42.31
C ASP A 220 -26.21 39.71 -41.58
N ASP A 221 -25.22 40.26 -42.29
CA ASP A 221 -24.68 41.62 -42.24
C ASP A 221 -23.41 41.94 -41.42
N GLU A 222 -22.41 42.31 -42.23
CA GLU A 222 -21.32 43.27 -42.02
C GLU A 222 -19.98 42.80 -41.42
N ALA A 223 -19.09 42.45 -42.35
CA ALA A 223 -17.67 42.82 -42.41
C ALA A 223 -16.93 42.98 -41.08
N ASP A 224 -16.23 41.93 -40.66
CA ASP A 224 -14.96 42.09 -39.97
C ASP A 224 -14.00 40.93 -40.28
N GLU A 225 -12.71 41.23 -40.21
CA GLU A 225 -11.61 40.57 -40.91
C GLU A 225 -11.49 39.06 -40.68
N ALA A 226 -11.39 38.30 -41.78
CA ALA A 226 -10.99 36.91 -41.78
C ALA A 226 -9.55 36.77 -41.25
N ILE A 227 -9.43 36.46 -39.97
CA ILE A 227 -8.22 35.87 -39.41
C ILE A 227 -8.06 34.50 -40.11
N PRO A 228 -6.92 34.18 -40.74
CA PRO A 228 -6.76 32.89 -41.38
C PRO A 228 -6.86 31.79 -40.32
N ASN A 229 -7.74 30.80 -40.51
CA ASN A 229 -7.85 29.60 -39.66
C ASN A 229 -6.49 28.95 -39.37
N ALA A 230 -5.51 29.09 -40.27
CA ALA A 230 -4.14 28.62 -40.06
C ALA A 230 -3.47 29.19 -38.79
N ALA A 231 -3.82 30.41 -38.36
CA ALA A 231 -3.27 31.00 -37.13
C ALA A 231 -3.97 30.47 -35.87
N GLN A 232 -5.23 30.00 -35.98
CA GLN A 232 -5.93 29.31 -34.88
C GLN A 232 -5.45 27.85 -34.79
N ASP A 233 -5.30 27.17 -35.92
CA ASP A 233 -4.72 25.83 -36.01
C ASP A 233 -3.27 25.81 -35.46
N GLU A 234 -2.45 26.83 -35.77
CA GLU A 234 -1.08 26.96 -35.22
C GLU A 234 -1.04 27.33 -33.72
N ILE A 235 -2.12 27.90 -33.17
CA ILE A 235 -2.22 28.20 -31.73
C ILE A 235 -2.73 26.98 -30.96
N ASP A 236 -3.66 26.21 -31.52
CA ASP A 236 -4.08 24.91 -30.97
C ASP A 236 -2.95 23.88 -31.02
N ASP A 237 -2.14 23.85 -32.08
CA ASP A 237 -0.94 23.00 -32.17
C ASP A 237 0.17 23.45 -31.18
N PHE A 238 0.12 24.71 -30.72
CA PHE A 238 1.08 25.27 -29.74
C PHE A 238 0.63 25.14 -28.28
N PHE A 239 -0.69 25.08 -28.01
CA PHE A 239 -1.26 24.90 -26.67
C PHE A 239 -1.78 23.47 -26.41
N GLY A 240 -2.00 22.67 -27.46
CA GLY A 240 -2.42 21.27 -27.43
C GLY A 240 -1.25 20.30 -27.29
N SER A 241 -0.59 20.29 -26.13
CA SER A 241 0.46 19.29 -25.85
C SER A 241 -0.04 17.85 -25.69
N THR A 242 -1.31 17.57 -26.02
CA THR A 242 -1.95 16.26 -26.05
C THR A 242 -2.36 15.97 -27.50
N MET A 243 -1.80 14.91 -28.10
CA MET A 243 -2.24 14.46 -29.43
C MET A 243 -3.73 14.09 -29.36
N HIS A 244 -4.57 14.81 -30.10
CA HIS A 244 -5.98 14.50 -30.26
C HIS A 244 -6.22 13.55 -31.43
N ILE A 245 -7.32 12.78 -31.36
CA ILE A 245 -7.68 11.83 -32.42
C ILE A 245 -8.07 12.60 -33.69
N PRO A 246 -7.38 12.42 -34.83
CA PRO A 246 -7.73 13.10 -36.08
C PRO A 246 -9.18 12.84 -36.51
N SER A 247 -9.80 13.83 -37.17
CA SER A 247 -11.22 13.73 -37.60
C SER A 247 -11.48 12.60 -38.59
N ASP A 248 -10.49 12.26 -39.43
CA ASP A 248 -10.57 11.16 -40.40
C ASP A 248 -10.31 9.78 -39.76
N ASP A 249 -9.82 9.76 -38.51
CA ASP A 249 -9.52 8.59 -37.68
C ASP A 249 -8.96 7.39 -38.51
N PRO A 250 -7.84 7.58 -39.22
CA PRO A 250 -7.36 6.62 -40.22
C PRO A 250 -7.04 5.26 -39.59
N ASP A 251 -6.57 5.30 -38.34
CA ASP A 251 -6.20 4.13 -37.56
C ASP A 251 -7.35 3.59 -36.70
N LYS A 252 -8.55 4.18 -36.77
CA LYS A 252 -9.76 3.74 -36.03
C LYS A 252 -9.53 3.69 -34.51
N ILE A 253 -8.99 4.75 -33.94
CA ILE A 253 -8.73 4.94 -32.52
C ILE A 253 -10.04 5.15 -31.75
N ARG A 254 -11.03 5.90 -32.27
CA ARG A 254 -12.34 6.11 -31.61
C ARG A 254 -13.07 4.80 -31.29
N PRO A 255 -13.29 3.88 -32.26
CA PRO A 255 -13.96 2.61 -31.96
C PRO A 255 -13.12 1.69 -31.05
N ARG A 256 -11.78 1.80 -31.09
CA ARG A 256 -10.91 1.09 -30.14
C ARG A 256 -11.10 1.62 -28.73
N LEU A 257 -11.15 2.94 -28.56
CA LEU A 257 -11.36 3.59 -27.28
C LEU A 257 -12.70 3.14 -26.65
N GLU A 258 -13.79 3.19 -27.41
CA GLU A 258 -15.11 2.71 -26.93
C GLU A 258 -15.08 1.25 -26.47
N LEU A 259 -14.41 0.38 -27.25
CA LEU A 259 -14.28 -1.04 -26.92
C LEU A 259 -13.41 -1.24 -25.67
N SER A 260 -12.30 -0.50 -25.56
CA SER A 260 -11.39 -0.49 -24.43
C SER A 260 -12.08 -0.08 -23.15
N LEU A 261 -12.77 1.06 -23.15
CA LEU A 261 -13.54 1.56 -22.02
C LEU A 261 -14.60 0.54 -21.59
N ARG A 262 -15.32 -0.09 -22.54
CA ARG A 262 -16.31 -1.13 -22.22
C ARG A 262 -15.69 -2.32 -21.51
N ARG A 263 -14.55 -2.82 -21.98
CA ARG A 263 -13.86 -3.98 -21.39
C ARG A 263 -13.20 -3.64 -20.05
N LEU A 264 -12.57 -2.47 -19.92
CA LEU A 264 -12.01 -1.99 -18.65
C LEU A 264 -13.12 -1.83 -17.60
N LYS A 265 -14.28 -1.28 -17.95
CA LYS A 265 -15.46 -1.22 -17.07
C LYS A 265 -15.92 -2.62 -16.64
N LEU A 266 -15.87 -3.62 -17.53
CA LEU A 266 -16.17 -5.02 -17.18
C LEU A 266 -15.12 -5.60 -16.22
N ILE A 267 -13.83 -5.27 -16.38
CA ILE A 267 -12.76 -5.63 -15.42
C ILE A 267 -13.04 -5.01 -14.04
N THR A 268 -13.48 -3.76 -13.96
CA THR A 268 -13.88 -3.12 -12.69
C THR A 268 -15.05 -3.86 -11.99
N VAL A 269 -15.99 -4.40 -12.76
CA VAL A 269 -17.05 -5.29 -12.23
C VAL A 269 -16.44 -6.59 -11.69
N MET A 270 -15.42 -7.15 -12.34
CA MET A 270 -14.69 -8.33 -11.86
C MET A 270 -13.98 -8.07 -10.54
N PHE A 271 -13.28 -6.95 -10.39
CA PHE A 271 -12.70 -6.54 -9.10
C PHE A 271 -13.77 -6.55 -8.00
N SER A 272 -14.93 -5.93 -8.27
CA SER A 272 -16.03 -5.87 -7.31
C SER A 272 -16.58 -7.25 -6.93
N ALA A 273 -16.67 -8.17 -7.90
CA ALA A 273 -17.12 -9.53 -7.66
C ALA A 273 -16.09 -10.33 -6.85
N VAL A 274 -14.80 -10.26 -7.20
CA VAL A 274 -13.69 -10.91 -6.49
C VAL A 274 -13.62 -10.42 -5.04
N ILE A 275 -13.66 -9.11 -4.83
CA ILE A 275 -13.65 -8.53 -3.47
C ILE A 275 -14.82 -9.07 -2.64
N LYS A 276 -16.05 -9.01 -3.18
CA LYS A 276 -17.26 -9.36 -2.43
C LYS A 276 -17.41 -10.87 -2.18
N ARG A 277 -17.07 -11.69 -3.17
CA ARG A 277 -17.41 -13.14 -3.19
C ARG A 277 -16.20 -14.05 -2.94
N ARG A 278 -14.98 -13.50 -2.92
CA ARG A 278 -13.74 -14.23 -2.60
C ARG A 278 -13.01 -13.61 -1.42
N PHE A 279 -12.50 -12.39 -1.54
CA PHE A 279 -11.63 -11.84 -0.49
C PHE A 279 -12.36 -11.61 0.84
N LYS A 280 -13.61 -11.16 0.83
CA LYS A 280 -14.39 -11.03 2.09
C LYS A 280 -14.67 -12.37 2.78
N THR A 281 -14.71 -13.49 2.03
CA THR A 281 -14.97 -14.82 2.62
C THR A 281 -13.73 -15.41 3.30
N LEU A 282 -12.53 -14.88 3.05
CA LEU A 282 -11.30 -15.28 3.75
C LEU A 282 -11.39 -15.12 5.27
N SER A 283 -12.21 -14.18 5.75
CA SER A 283 -12.41 -13.95 7.19
C SER A 283 -12.99 -15.16 7.93
N SER A 284 -13.58 -16.12 7.20
CA SER A 284 -14.11 -17.37 7.76
C SER A 284 -13.05 -18.47 7.92
N LEU A 285 -11.87 -18.31 7.32
CA LEU A 285 -10.80 -19.29 7.37
C LEU A 285 -9.88 -19.07 8.58
N THR A 286 -9.46 -20.17 9.19
CA THR A 286 -8.36 -20.21 10.15
C THR A 286 -7.00 -20.13 9.46
N LEU A 287 -5.95 -19.76 10.21
CA LEU A 287 -4.57 -19.76 9.69
C LEU A 287 -4.10 -21.15 9.21
N SER A 288 -4.63 -22.23 9.80
CA SER A 288 -4.33 -23.59 9.36
C SER A 288 -4.98 -23.89 8.01
N GLU A 289 -6.21 -23.44 7.79
CA GLU A 289 -6.91 -23.64 6.51
C GLU A 289 -6.26 -22.81 5.39
N LEU A 290 -5.78 -21.60 5.71
CA LEU A 290 -5.09 -20.74 4.76
C LEU A 290 -3.77 -21.32 4.22
N SER A 291 -3.10 -22.13 5.05
CA SER A 291 -1.84 -22.80 4.71
C SER A 291 -2.01 -24.21 4.16
N THR A 292 -3.25 -24.70 4.05
CA THR A 292 -3.53 -26.06 3.57
C THR A 292 -3.34 -26.14 2.05
N GLY A 293 -2.28 -26.83 1.61
CA GLY A 293 -1.97 -27.05 0.20
C GLY A 293 -0.55 -26.63 -0.17
N ASP A 294 -0.26 -26.62 -1.46
CA ASP A 294 1.05 -26.22 -1.98
C ASP A 294 1.21 -24.69 -1.94
N TYR A 295 2.34 -24.23 -1.42
CA TYR A 295 2.80 -22.83 -1.48
C TYR A 295 4.22 -22.81 -2.07
N PRO A 296 4.38 -22.71 -3.40
CA PRO A 296 5.68 -22.69 -4.03
C PRO A 296 6.36 -21.33 -3.83
N LEU A 297 7.37 -21.29 -2.96
CA LEU A 297 8.10 -20.07 -2.58
C LEU A 297 8.95 -19.48 -3.73
N THR A 298 9.27 -20.26 -4.76
CA THR A 298 10.20 -19.89 -5.84
C THR A 298 9.55 -19.81 -7.21
N GLN A 299 8.24 -20.08 -7.31
CA GLN A 299 7.53 -20.03 -8.58
C GLN A 299 7.02 -18.61 -8.81
N ASP A 300 7.21 -18.10 -10.03
CA ASP A 300 6.56 -16.87 -10.46
C ASP A 300 5.04 -17.05 -10.32
N LYS A 301 4.42 -16.21 -9.49
CA LYS A 301 2.99 -16.25 -9.16
C LYS A 301 2.10 -15.91 -10.36
N LEU A 302 2.67 -15.33 -11.42
CA LEU A 302 1.98 -15.12 -12.70
C LEU A 302 1.92 -16.41 -13.56
N THR A 303 2.73 -17.42 -13.23
CA THR A 303 2.71 -18.71 -13.92
C THR A 303 1.62 -19.61 -13.31
N PRO A 304 0.75 -20.24 -14.13
CA PRO A 304 -0.28 -21.13 -13.63
C PRO A 304 0.30 -22.25 -12.76
N PRO A 305 -0.37 -22.64 -11.66
CA PRO A 305 0.02 -23.80 -10.89
C PRO A 305 -0.05 -25.08 -11.73
N LYS A 306 0.78 -26.07 -11.40
CA LYS A 306 0.78 -27.36 -12.11
C LYS A 306 -0.59 -28.03 -12.01
N SER A 307 -1.08 -28.55 -13.13
CA SER A 307 -2.36 -29.27 -13.19
C SER A 307 -2.39 -30.41 -12.16
N GLY A 308 -3.40 -30.39 -11.28
CA GLY A 308 -3.57 -31.37 -10.19
C GLY A 308 -2.98 -30.98 -8.83
N SER A 309 -2.27 -29.84 -8.71
CA SER A 309 -1.83 -29.32 -7.42
C SER A 309 -2.96 -28.60 -6.69
N VAL A 310 -3.14 -28.93 -5.41
CA VAL A 310 -4.08 -28.22 -4.52
C VAL A 310 -3.33 -27.05 -3.91
N MET A 311 -3.52 -25.86 -4.48
CA MET A 311 -2.84 -24.64 -4.03
C MET A 311 -3.43 -24.12 -2.72
N ALA A 312 -2.54 -23.71 -1.81
CA ALA A 312 -2.96 -23.10 -0.56
C ALA A 312 -3.77 -21.80 -0.82
N PRO A 313 -4.84 -21.53 -0.05
CA PRO A 313 -5.57 -20.26 -0.15
C PRO A 313 -4.66 -19.03 -0.03
N ALA A 314 -3.65 -19.06 0.85
CA ALA A 314 -2.66 -17.99 0.97
C ALA A 314 -1.94 -17.70 -0.36
N TYR A 315 -1.50 -18.75 -1.07
CA TYR A 315 -0.86 -18.59 -2.39
C TYR A 315 -1.83 -17.98 -3.40
N ARG A 316 -3.06 -18.50 -3.47
CA ARG A 316 -4.08 -18.02 -4.41
C ARG A 316 -4.40 -16.55 -4.16
N VAL A 317 -4.42 -16.12 -2.90
CA VAL A 317 -4.55 -14.70 -2.51
C VAL A 317 -3.39 -13.88 -3.07
N ASP A 318 -2.15 -14.27 -2.78
CA ASP A 318 -0.99 -13.49 -3.19
C ASP A 318 -0.90 -13.38 -4.72
N ALA A 319 -1.06 -14.49 -5.42
CA ALA A 319 -1.05 -14.51 -6.89
C ALA A 319 -2.21 -13.68 -7.47
N SER A 320 -3.40 -13.71 -6.86
CA SER A 320 -4.51 -12.88 -7.32
C SER A 320 -4.23 -11.40 -7.14
N VAL A 321 -3.70 -10.99 -5.98
CA VAL A 321 -3.35 -9.58 -5.72
C VAL A 321 -2.28 -9.09 -6.68
N ASP A 322 -1.26 -9.91 -6.98
CA ASP A 322 -0.23 -9.56 -7.94
C ASP A 322 -0.82 -9.37 -9.35
N ILE A 323 -1.73 -10.24 -9.78
CA ILE A 323 -2.44 -10.11 -11.06
C ILE A 323 -3.31 -8.83 -11.09
N LEU A 324 -4.02 -8.52 -9.99
CA LEU A 324 -4.84 -7.30 -9.89
C LEU A 324 -4.00 -6.02 -9.96
N ARG A 325 -2.81 -6.01 -9.36
CA ARG A 325 -1.85 -4.91 -9.51
C ARG A 325 -1.36 -4.80 -10.96
N THR A 326 -1.02 -5.91 -11.61
CA THR A 326 -0.61 -5.88 -13.01
C THR A 326 -1.70 -5.33 -13.91
N LEU A 327 -2.98 -5.57 -13.62
CA LEU A 327 -4.08 -4.95 -14.37
C LEU A 327 -4.09 -3.42 -14.29
N THR A 328 -3.72 -2.82 -13.16
CA THR A 328 -3.65 -1.36 -13.05
C THR A 328 -2.45 -0.81 -13.83
N GLU A 329 -1.31 -1.50 -13.78
CA GLU A 329 -0.12 -1.14 -14.57
C GLU A 329 -0.40 -1.26 -16.08
N LEU A 330 -1.15 -2.28 -16.51
CA LEU A 330 -1.55 -2.45 -17.91
C LEU A 330 -2.57 -1.38 -18.37
N ALA A 331 -3.47 -0.93 -17.49
CA ALA A 331 -4.40 0.14 -17.82
C ALA A 331 -3.67 1.48 -18.04
N ASP A 332 -2.65 1.78 -17.24
CA ASP A 332 -1.78 2.96 -17.40
C ASP A 332 -0.99 2.92 -18.73
N ASN A 333 -0.41 1.75 -19.05
CA ASN A 333 0.26 1.56 -20.34
C ASN A 333 -0.71 1.68 -21.52
N LEU A 334 -1.95 1.20 -21.37
CA LEU A 334 -2.98 1.31 -22.40
C LEU A 334 -3.39 2.77 -22.61
N ALA A 335 -3.57 3.54 -21.54
CA ALA A 335 -3.83 4.98 -21.64
C ALA A 335 -2.68 5.71 -22.38
N SER A 336 -1.43 5.38 -22.04
CA SER A 336 -0.26 5.92 -22.75
C SER A 336 -0.29 5.59 -24.24
N ALA A 337 -0.66 4.36 -24.62
CA ALA A 337 -0.79 3.99 -26.04
C ALA A 337 -1.89 4.76 -26.78
N PHE A 338 -2.97 5.13 -26.08
CA PHE A 338 -4.01 6.02 -26.61
C PHE A 338 -3.49 7.44 -26.82
N TYR A 339 -2.78 7.99 -25.83
CA TYR A 339 -2.18 9.33 -25.94
C TYR A 339 -1.16 9.42 -27.09
N ASP A 340 -0.46 8.32 -27.38
CA ASP A 340 0.47 8.22 -28.50
C ASP A 340 -0.21 7.88 -29.85
N LEU A 341 -1.53 7.71 -29.87
CA LEU A 341 -2.34 7.29 -31.04
C LEU A 341 -1.83 6.00 -31.71
N ASN A 342 -1.21 5.09 -30.93
CA ASN A 342 -0.57 3.90 -31.46
C ASN A 342 -1.53 2.70 -31.48
N ALA A 343 -2.16 2.47 -32.63
CA ALA A 343 -3.15 1.39 -32.79
C ALA A 343 -2.63 -0.01 -32.45
N GLU A 344 -1.38 -0.34 -32.81
CA GLU A 344 -0.78 -1.65 -32.50
C GLU A 344 -0.59 -1.82 -30.98
N ALA A 345 -0.05 -0.80 -30.32
CA ALA A 345 0.14 -0.81 -28.87
C ALA A 345 -1.19 -0.82 -28.10
N ILE A 346 -2.24 -0.17 -28.63
CA ILE A 346 -3.59 -0.22 -28.08
C ILE A 346 -4.15 -1.65 -28.15
N ASP A 347 -4.07 -2.28 -29.33
CA ASP A 347 -4.58 -3.64 -29.55
C ASP A 347 -3.84 -4.65 -28.64
N ASP A 348 -2.51 -4.55 -28.55
CA ASP A 348 -1.68 -5.38 -27.66
C ASP A 348 -2.00 -5.15 -26.17
N GLY A 349 -2.10 -3.88 -25.75
CA GLY A 349 -2.42 -3.50 -24.37
C GLY A 349 -3.79 -4.02 -23.94
N MET A 350 -4.75 -3.98 -24.87
CA MET A 350 -6.09 -4.51 -24.68
C MET A 350 -6.13 -6.03 -24.50
N ASP A 351 -5.42 -6.76 -25.35
CA ASP A 351 -5.31 -8.22 -25.24
C ASP A 351 -4.58 -8.65 -23.96
N GLN A 352 -3.58 -7.87 -23.52
CA GLN A 352 -2.90 -8.09 -22.25
C GLN A 352 -3.83 -7.86 -21.05
N CYS A 353 -4.60 -6.77 -21.03
CA CYS A 353 -5.61 -6.52 -19.98
C CYS A 353 -6.62 -7.66 -19.90
N PHE A 354 -7.14 -8.07 -21.06
CA PHE A 354 -8.11 -9.14 -21.19
C PHE A 354 -7.56 -10.48 -20.68
N SER A 355 -6.44 -10.94 -21.24
CA SER A 355 -5.84 -12.22 -20.87
C SER A 355 -5.44 -12.26 -19.39
N THR A 356 -4.97 -11.14 -18.83
CA THR A 356 -4.62 -11.01 -17.42
C THR A 356 -5.86 -11.08 -16.51
N SER A 357 -6.97 -10.46 -16.90
CA SER A 357 -8.24 -10.54 -16.15
C SER A 357 -8.83 -11.96 -16.12
N LEU A 358 -8.60 -12.74 -17.18
CA LEU A 358 -9.00 -14.15 -17.23
C LEU A 358 -8.19 -15.00 -16.24
N LYS A 359 -6.89 -14.72 -16.07
CA LYS A 359 -6.02 -15.44 -15.13
C LYS A 359 -6.51 -15.34 -13.69
N VAL A 360 -6.86 -14.14 -13.21
CA VAL A 360 -7.38 -13.97 -11.84
C VAL A 360 -8.74 -14.66 -11.67
N THR A 361 -9.60 -14.58 -12.68
CA THR A 361 -10.91 -15.22 -12.64
C THR A 361 -10.80 -16.75 -12.64
N GLU A 362 -9.83 -17.31 -13.35
CA GLU A 362 -9.53 -18.74 -13.33
C GLU A 362 -8.95 -19.19 -11.99
N LEU A 363 -7.95 -18.46 -11.47
CA LEU A 363 -7.32 -18.73 -10.19
C LEU A 363 -8.32 -18.72 -9.01
N LEU A 364 -9.32 -17.86 -9.09
CA LEU A 364 -10.37 -17.70 -8.08
C LEU A 364 -11.70 -18.36 -8.46
N SER A 365 -11.75 -19.16 -9.54
CA SER A 365 -13.01 -19.72 -10.04
C SER A 365 -13.73 -20.56 -8.99
N GLN A 366 -13.00 -21.41 -8.27
CA GLN A 366 -13.52 -22.22 -7.16
C GLN A 366 -13.37 -21.52 -5.82
N ASP A 367 -14.13 -21.95 -4.81
CA ASP A 367 -13.99 -21.49 -3.44
C ASP A 367 -12.62 -21.88 -2.84
N TRP A 368 -12.36 -21.50 -1.58
CA TRP A 368 -11.10 -21.80 -0.91
C TRP A 368 -10.87 -23.28 -0.64
N ALA A 369 -11.92 -24.12 -0.69
CA ALA A 369 -11.85 -25.57 -0.56
C ALA A 369 -11.81 -26.30 -1.91
N GLY A 370 -11.75 -25.57 -3.04
CA GLY A 370 -11.73 -26.13 -4.39
C GLY A 370 -13.09 -26.63 -4.88
N LYS A 371 -14.19 -26.13 -4.32
CA LYS A 371 -15.56 -26.47 -4.73
C LYS A 371 -16.17 -25.37 -5.58
N ASP A 372 -17.08 -25.78 -6.44
CA ASP A 372 -17.85 -24.86 -7.27
C ASP A 372 -18.93 -24.18 -6.42
N ASP A 373 -19.13 -22.88 -6.65
CA ASP A 373 -20.13 -22.06 -5.98
C ASP A 373 -20.77 -21.04 -6.93
N ALA A 374 -21.58 -20.12 -6.38
CA ALA A 374 -22.25 -19.08 -7.17
C ALA A 374 -21.27 -18.15 -7.92
N PHE A 375 -20.06 -17.95 -7.40
CA PHE A 375 -19.04 -17.17 -8.11
C PHE A 375 -18.41 -17.99 -9.24
N THR A 376 -18.30 -19.31 -9.13
CA THR A 376 -17.86 -20.17 -10.24
C THR A 376 -18.75 -19.98 -11.46
N THR A 377 -20.08 -19.95 -11.29
CA THR A 377 -21.02 -19.67 -12.38
C THR A 377 -20.83 -18.25 -12.92
N TRP A 378 -20.71 -17.25 -12.03
CA TRP A 378 -20.48 -15.86 -12.43
C TRP A 378 -19.17 -15.68 -13.21
N ALA A 379 -18.11 -16.38 -12.81
CA ALA A 379 -16.81 -16.37 -13.46
C ALA A 379 -16.91 -16.91 -14.89
N GLN A 380 -17.71 -17.95 -15.13
CA GLN A 380 -17.95 -18.45 -16.50
C GLN A 380 -18.71 -17.42 -17.35
N THR A 381 -19.74 -16.78 -16.80
CA THR A 381 -20.45 -15.69 -17.49
C THR A 381 -19.50 -14.54 -17.84
N PHE A 382 -18.68 -14.10 -16.90
CA PHE A 382 -17.67 -13.06 -17.14
C PHE A 382 -16.72 -13.46 -18.28
N LYS A 383 -16.19 -14.68 -18.26
CA LYS A 383 -15.30 -15.21 -19.32
C LYS A 383 -15.96 -15.19 -20.69
N THR A 384 -17.27 -15.42 -20.78
CA THR A 384 -18.02 -15.33 -22.04
C THR A 384 -18.24 -13.89 -22.47
N GLU A 385 -18.63 -13.00 -21.55
CA GLU A 385 -18.89 -11.59 -21.89
C GLU A 385 -17.62 -10.85 -22.28
N ILE A 386 -16.50 -11.08 -21.61
CA ILE A 386 -15.26 -10.37 -21.90
C ILE A 386 -14.57 -10.84 -23.19
N LYS A 387 -14.99 -11.99 -23.74
CA LYS A 387 -14.59 -12.51 -25.06
C LYS A 387 -15.38 -11.93 -26.22
N LYS A 388 -16.53 -11.31 -25.94
CA LYS A 388 -17.29 -10.59 -26.96
C LYS A 388 -16.62 -9.23 -27.22
#